data_AF-A0A357D525-F1
#
_entry.id   AF-A0A357D525-F1
#
_cell.length_a   1.000
_cell.length_b   1.000
_cell.length_c   1.000
_cell.angle_alpha   90.00
_cell.angle_beta   90.00
_cell.angle_gamma   90.00
#
_symmetry.space_group_name_H-M   'P 1'
#
loop_
_entity.id
_entity.type
_entity.pdbx_description
1 polymer ?
#
loop_
_entity_poly.entity_id
_entity_poly.type
_entity_poly.pdbx_seq_one_letter_code
_entity_poly.pdbx_strand_id
1 'polypeptide(L)'
;MRKNLLYSLVLLLLFIPSDQLTMASGHISPSPPVNYSYRIVQSYPHDPQAFTQGLVYKDGFFYEGTGLHGCSSLRQVDPTDGTVLKITKLPEAYFGEGISFCNDRIIQLTWREHMGFVYDATTFSLLETFTYDT
;
A
#
# COMPACT_ATOMS: atom_id res chain seq x y z
N MET A 1 79.47 34.79 3.47
CA MET A 1 80.17 33.65 4.13
C MET A 1 79.16 33.03 5.08
N ARG A 2 78.67 31.78 5.00
CA ARG A 2 79.15 30.45 4.57
C ARG A 2 77.93 29.71 3.94
N LYS A 3 77.93 29.15 2.72
CA LYS A 3 78.50 27.88 2.22
C LYS A 3 78.12 26.61 3.02
N ASN A 4 77.12 25.89 2.49
CA ASN A 4 76.88 24.44 2.31
C ASN A 4 77.40 23.41 3.34
N LEU A 5 76.51 22.48 3.76
CA LEU A 5 76.85 21.08 4.11
C LEU A 5 75.58 20.20 3.98
N LEU A 6 75.38 19.53 2.85
CA LEU A 6 75.65 18.09 2.60
C LEU A 6 74.74 17.09 3.35
N TYR A 7 73.89 16.42 2.56
CA TYR A 7 73.38 15.04 2.61
C TYR A 7 73.21 14.31 3.97
N SER A 8 71.96 14.05 4.33
CA SER A 8 71.45 12.77 4.83
C SER A 8 69.94 12.93 4.88
N LEU A 9 69.14 12.31 4.01
CA LEU A 9 68.72 10.93 4.19
C LEU A 9 67.97 10.53 2.91
N VAL A 10 68.69 9.90 1.98
CA VAL A 10 68.04 9.04 0.99
C VAL A 10 67.57 7.80 1.73
N LEU A 11 66.39 7.31 1.35
CA LEU A 11 65.79 6.04 1.74
C LEU A 11 65.08 5.99 3.11
N LEU A 12 63.80 6.33 3.12
CA LEU A 12 62.83 5.49 3.83
C LEU A 12 61.60 5.26 2.93
N LEU A 13 61.73 4.21 2.13
CA LEU A 13 60.69 3.23 1.82
C LEU A 13 59.36 3.78 1.27
N LEU A 14 59.34 3.88 -0.06
CA LEU A 14 58.22 3.43 -0.88
C LEU A 14 57.87 1.97 -0.54
N PHE A 15 57.02 1.74 0.45
CA PHE A 15 56.28 0.48 0.65
C PHE A 15 55.00 0.79 1.43
N ILE A 16 54.03 1.42 0.77
CA ILE A 16 52.64 1.33 1.23
C ILE A 16 52.14 -0.01 0.72
N PRO A 17 51.89 -1.01 1.59
CA PRO A 17 51.29 -2.26 1.15
C PRO A 17 49.90 -1.93 0.58
N SER A 18 49.68 -2.31 -0.67
CA SER A 18 48.44 -2.11 -1.43
C SER A 18 47.23 -2.91 -0.90
N ASP A 19 47.35 -3.55 0.26
CA ASP A 19 46.36 -4.50 0.81
C ASP A 19 45.35 -3.87 1.79
N GLN A 20 45.20 -2.55 1.82
CA GLN A 20 44.18 -1.90 2.67
C GLN A 20 43.30 -0.91 1.90
N LEU A 21 42.65 -1.41 0.85
CA LEU A 21 41.37 -0.88 0.40
C LEU A 21 40.33 -2.00 0.44
N THR A 22 40.16 -2.61 1.62
CA THR A 22 38.90 -3.29 1.93
C THR A 22 37.87 -2.18 2.06
N MET A 23 37.16 -1.88 0.97
CA MET A 23 35.89 -1.17 1.05
C MET A 23 35.03 -1.99 2.00
N ALA A 24 34.89 -1.52 3.24
CA ALA A 24 33.92 -2.06 4.16
C ALA A 24 32.57 -1.87 3.48
N SER A 25 32.06 -2.92 2.85
CA SER A 25 30.67 -2.99 2.45
C SER A 25 29.89 -2.98 3.76
N GLY A 26 29.58 -1.77 4.24
CA GLY A 26 28.76 -1.55 5.40
C GLY A 26 27.39 -2.11 5.07
N HIS A 27 27.16 -3.37 5.45
CA HIS A 27 25.81 -3.90 5.54
C HIS A 27 25.11 -3.06 6.61
N ILE A 28 24.34 -2.06 6.16
CA ILE A 28 23.37 -1.38 7.01
C ILE A 28 22.30 -2.42 7.29
N SER A 29 22.43 -3.12 8.42
CA SER A 29 21.35 -3.95 8.93
C SER A 29 20.15 -3.04 9.16
N PRO A 30 18.95 -3.38 8.62
CA PRO A 30 17.77 -2.57 8.87
C PRO A 30 17.51 -2.50 10.37
N SER A 31 17.13 -1.32 10.86
CA SER A 31 16.63 -1.18 12.22
C SER A 31 15.44 -2.12 12.43
N PRO A 32 15.26 -2.70 13.63
CA PRO A 32 14.09 -3.52 13.90
C PRO A 32 12.80 -2.71 13.66
N PRO A 33 11.71 -3.37 13.23
CA PRO A 33 10.44 -2.70 13.03
C PRO A 33 9.93 -2.07 14.33
N VAL A 34 9.33 -0.89 14.22
CA VAL A 34 8.69 -0.21 15.35
C VAL A 34 7.30 -0.82 15.57
N ASN A 35 7.01 -1.23 16.80
CA ASN A 35 5.68 -1.72 17.19
C ASN A 35 4.80 -0.55 17.64
N TYR A 36 3.61 -0.43 17.05
CA TYR A 36 2.59 0.54 17.46
C TYR A 36 1.48 -0.16 18.24
N SER A 37 0.90 0.56 19.21
CA SER A 37 -0.35 0.17 19.87
C SER A 37 -1.48 1.08 19.42
N TYR A 38 -2.72 0.77 19.82
CA TYR A 38 -3.89 1.56 19.47
C TYR A 38 -4.71 1.90 20.73
N ARG A 39 -5.51 2.96 20.61
CA ARG A 39 -6.56 3.32 21.57
C ARG A 39 -7.85 3.48 20.78
N ILE A 40 -8.92 2.84 21.24
CA ILE A 40 -10.24 3.01 20.65
C ILE A 40 -10.70 4.44 20.97
N VAL A 41 -10.85 5.26 19.93
CA VAL A 41 -11.39 6.63 20.05
C VAL A 41 -12.91 6.60 19.93
N GLN A 42 -13.43 5.80 19.01
CA GLN A 42 -14.85 5.59 18.78
C GLN A 42 -15.08 4.21 18.16
N SER A 43 -16.26 3.65 18.39
CA SER A 43 -16.74 2.43 17.76
C SER A 43 -18.07 2.71 17.08
N TYR A 44 -18.25 2.14 15.90
CA TYR A 44 -19.44 2.31 15.06
C TYR A 44 -20.08 0.95 14.78
N PRO A 45 -21.40 0.89 14.58
CA PRO A 45 -22.05 -0.33 14.12
C PRO A 45 -21.50 -0.77 12.75
N HIS A 46 -21.39 -2.07 12.55
CA HIS A 46 -21.03 -2.67 11.26
C HIS A 46 -21.97 -3.85 10.99
N ASP A 47 -22.36 -4.02 9.72
CA ASP A 47 -23.20 -5.14 9.30
C ASP A 47 -22.42 -6.45 9.46
N PRO A 48 -22.80 -7.35 10.39
CA PRO A 48 -22.07 -8.59 10.63
C PRO A 48 -22.17 -9.58 9.45
N GLN A 49 -23.04 -9.33 8.47
CA GLN A 49 -23.14 -10.14 7.25
C GLN A 49 -22.26 -9.59 6.11
N ALA A 50 -21.66 -8.40 6.27
CA ALA A 50 -20.75 -7.82 5.29
C ALA A 50 -19.36 -8.46 5.42
N PHE A 51 -19.00 -9.33 4.48
CA PHE A 51 -17.64 -9.86 4.39
C PHE A 51 -16.71 -8.81 3.75
N THR A 52 -16.26 -7.83 4.53
CA THR A 52 -15.46 -6.67 4.09
C THR A 52 -14.16 -7.11 3.40
N GLN A 53 -13.93 -6.65 2.17
CA GLN A 53 -12.68 -6.86 1.40
C GLN A 53 -12.05 -5.55 0.92
N GLY A 54 -12.79 -4.44 0.98
CA GLY A 54 -12.26 -3.10 0.72
C GLY A 54 -13.02 -2.06 1.54
N LEU A 55 -12.32 -1.05 2.06
CA LEU A 55 -12.91 0.02 2.86
C LEU A 55 -12.24 1.35 2.52
N VAL A 56 -13.05 2.35 2.17
CA VAL A 56 -12.62 3.74 1.93
C VAL A 56 -13.50 4.69 2.73
N TYR A 57 -12.91 5.68 3.39
CA TYR A 57 -13.64 6.80 3.96
C TYR A 57 -13.54 8.00 3.03
N LYS A 58 -14.69 8.55 2.60
CA LYS A 58 -14.72 9.73 1.74
C LYS A 58 -15.98 10.57 2.03
N ASP A 59 -15.78 11.88 2.13
CA ASP A 59 -16.85 12.89 2.28
C ASP A 59 -17.88 12.55 3.38
N GLY A 60 -17.43 11.99 4.51
CA GLY A 60 -18.28 11.64 5.64
C GLY A 60 -18.85 10.22 5.63
N PHE A 61 -18.68 9.47 4.55
CA PHE A 61 -19.25 8.13 4.39
C PHE A 61 -18.18 7.05 4.31
N PHE A 62 -18.57 5.82 4.67
CA PHE A 62 -17.82 4.64 4.29
C PHE A 62 -18.27 4.14 2.92
N TYR A 63 -17.31 3.74 2.12
CA TYR A 63 -17.50 2.97 0.90
C TYR A 63 -16.86 1.62 1.14
N GLU A 64 -17.62 0.56 0.89
CA GLU A 64 -17.23 -0.80 1.26
C GLU A 64 -17.41 -1.76 0.09
N GLY A 65 -16.34 -2.48 -0.26
CA GLY A 65 -16.40 -3.66 -1.11
C GLY A 65 -16.57 -4.89 -0.24
N THR A 66 -17.59 -5.71 -0.51
CA THR A 66 -17.81 -6.99 0.17
C THR A 66 -17.55 -8.16 -0.75
N GLY A 67 -17.03 -9.25 -0.19
CA GLY A 67 -16.78 -10.52 -0.87
C GLY A 67 -17.92 -11.53 -0.72
N LEU A 68 -17.59 -12.79 -1.00
CA LEU A 68 -18.47 -13.98 -1.14
C LEU A 68 -19.21 -14.04 -2.49
N HIS A 69 -19.09 -15.17 -3.19
CA HIS A 69 -19.83 -15.42 -4.43
C HIS A 69 -21.34 -15.34 -4.18
N GLY A 70 -22.06 -14.68 -5.10
CA GLY A 70 -23.50 -14.41 -4.96
C GLY A 70 -23.89 -13.29 -3.97
N CYS A 71 -22.95 -12.84 -3.14
CA CYS A 71 -23.21 -11.82 -2.10
C CYS A 71 -22.31 -10.57 -2.21
N SER A 72 -21.34 -10.59 -3.13
CA SER A 72 -20.38 -9.50 -3.31
C SER A 72 -21.06 -8.21 -3.76
N SER A 73 -20.65 -7.08 -3.20
CA SER A 73 -21.28 -5.78 -3.45
C SER A 73 -20.32 -4.61 -3.25
N LEU A 74 -20.67 -3.46 -3.84
CA LEU A 74 -20.14 -2.14 -3.50
C LEU A 74 -21.23 -1.38 -2.75
N ARG A 75 -20.89 -0.82 -1.59
CA ARG A 75 -21.81 -0.14 -0.66
C ARG A 75 -21.34 1.26 -0.34
N GLN A 76 -22.28 2.18 -0.16
CA GLN A 76 -22.09 3.44 0.57
C GLN A 76 -22.83 3.31 1.90
N VAL A 77 -22.13 3.54 3.00
CA VAL A 77 -22.60 3.27 4.36
C VAL A 77 -22.46 4.54 5.21
N ASP A 78 -23.50 4.87 5.97
CA ASP A 78 -23.44 5.90 7.01
C ASP A 78 -22.65 5.35 8.21
N PRO A 79 -21.50 5.96 8.58
CA PRO A 79 -20.71 5.49 9.71
C PRO A 79 -21.46 5.54 11.04
N THR A 80 -22.43 6.45 11.20
CA THR A 80 -23.04 6.73 12.51
C THR A 80 -23.88 5.57 13.03
N ASP A 81 -24.62 4.91 12.15
CA ASP A 81 -25.54 3.83 12.48
C ASP A 81 -25.31 2.53 11.68
N GLY A 82 -24.41 2.55 10.69
CA GLY A 82 -24.12 1.41 9.82
C GLY A 82 -25.14 1.21 8.69
N THR A 83 -26.04 2.16 8.47
CA THR A 83 -27.08 2.07 7.43
C THR A 83 -26.46 2.09 6.04
N VAL A 84 -26.82 1.11 5.20
CA VAL A 84 -26.44 1.09 3.79
C VAL A 84 -27.33 2.07 3.01
N LEU A 85 -26.73 3.17 2.55
CA LEU A 85 -27.42 4.24 1.82
C LEU A 85 -27.52 3.95 0.32
N LYS A 86 -26.55 3.21 -0.22
CA LYS A 86 -26.50 2.81 -1.64
C LYS A 86 -25.78 1.49 -1.78
N ILE A 87 -26.23 0.64 -2.70
CA ILE A 87 -25.63 -0.66 -2.98
C ILE A 87 -25.74 -1.00 -4.46
N THR A 88 -24.67 -1.58 -5.00
CA THR A 88 -24.70 -2.31 -6.28
C THR A 88 -24.07 -3.68 -6.07
N LYS A 89 -24.64 -4.72 -6.68
CA LYS A 89 -24.16 -6.10 -6.53
C LYS A 89 -23.23 -6.46 -7.68
N LEU A 90 -22.21 -7.25 -7.39
CA LEU A 90 -21.45 -7.92 -8.44
C LEU A 90 -22.27 -9.08 -9.00
N PRO A 91 -22.05 -9.48 -10.26
CA PRO A 91 -22.61 -10.73 -10.77
C PRO A 91 -22.15 -11.92 -9.92
N GLU A 92 -23.00 -12.93 -9.76
CA GLU A 92 -22.81 -14.01 -8.78
C GLU A 92 -21.50 -14.80 -8.94
N ALA A 93 -20.98 -14.85 -10.18
CA ALA A 93 -19.75 -15.53 -10.53
C ALA A 93 -18.49 -14.89 -9.91
N TYR A 94 -18.57 -13.65 -9.45
CA TYR A 94 -17.41 -12.89 -8.97
C TYR A 94 -17.38 -12.81 -7.45
N PHE A 95 -16.17 -12.95 -6.90
CA PHE A 95 -15.87 -12.61 -5.51
C PHE A 95 -15.25 -11.22 -5.48
N GLY A 96 -15.94 -10.25 -4.88
CA GLY A 96 -15.47 -8.87 -4.79
C GLY A 96 -14.35 -8.69 -3.76
N GLU A 97 -13.34 -7.90 -4.12
CA GLU A 97 -12.16 -7.62 -3.32
C GLU A 97 -12.07 -6.12 -2.98
N GLY A 98 -10.84 -5.60 -2.87
CA GLY A 98 -10.54 -4.20 -2.60
C GLY A 98 -11.22 -3.23 -3.56
N ILE A 99 -11.62 -2.08 -3.00
CA ILE A 99 -12.13 -0.93 -3.74
C ILE A 99 -11.23 0.28 -3.54
N SER A 100 -11.20 1.18 -4.52
CA SER A 100 -10.58 2.49 -4.36
C SER A 100 -11.27 3.54 -5.24
N PHE A 101 -11.15 4.80 -4.84
CA PHE A 101 -11.55 5.92 -5.68
C PHE A 101 -10.45 6.29 -6.67
N CYS A 102 -10.85 6.56 -7.91
CA CYS A 102 -10.03 7.19 -8.92
C CYS A 102 -10.86 8.33 -9.55
N ASN A 103 -10.62 9.57 -9.10
CA ASN A 103 -11.44 10.73 -9.43
C ASN A 103 -12.93 10.52 -9.07
N ASP A 104 -13.81 10.63 -10.07
CA ASP A 104 -15.27 10.44 -10.00
C ASP A 104 -15.70 8.98 -10.16
N ARG A 105 -14.76 8.04 -10.08
CA ARG A 105 -14.98 6.60 -10.26
C ARG A 105 -14.58 5.80 -9.03
N ILE A 106 -15.24 4.67 -8.85
CA ILE A 106 -14.82 3.64 -7.91
C ILE A 106 -14.38 2.42 -8.72
N ILE A 107 -13.19 1.92 -8.42
CA ILE A 107 -12.64 0.69 -9.01
C ILE A 107 -12.75 -0.41 -7.97
N GLN A 108 -13.29 -1.57 -8.35
CA GLN A 108 -13.37 -2.77 -7.52
C GLN A 108 -12.68 -3.93 -8.22
N LEU A 109 -11.79 -4.62 -7.50
CA LEU A 109 -11.14 -5.84 -7.99
C LEU A 109 -11.97 -7.07 -7.66
N THR A 110 -11.61 -8.18 -8.29
CA THR A 110 -12.11 -9.51 -7.95
C THR A 110 -10.97 -10.42 -7.51
N TRP A 111 -11.31 -11.55 -6.92
CA TRP A 111 -10.29 -12.41 -6.32
C TRP A 111 -9.51 -13.22 -7.34
N ARG A 112 -10.17 -14.17 -8.00
CA ARG A 112 -9.52 -15.14 -8.90
C ARG A 112 -9.94 -14.97 -10.35
N GLU A 113 -10.88 -14.08 -10.60
CA GLU A 113 -11.49 -13.89 -11.91
C GLU A 113 -10.69 -12.92 -12.78
N HIS A 114 -9.64 -12.28 -12.23
CA HIS A 114 -8.77 -11.34 -12.94
C HIS A 114 -9.55 -10.23 -13.66
N MET A 115 -10.66 -9.82 -13.03
CA MET A 115 -11.62 -8.85 -13.55
C MET A 115 -11.75 -7.68 -12.59
N GLY A 116 -11.71 -6.46 -13.11
CA GLY A 116 -12.00 -5.24 -12.39
C GLY A 116 -13.26 -4.59 -12.92
N PHE A 117 -13.99 -3.94 -12.02
CA PHE A 117 -15.23 -3.21 -12.32
C PHE A 117 -15.03 -1.74 -11.98
N VAL A 118 -15.45 -0.86 -12.89
CA VAL A 118 -15.36 0.58 -12.73
C VAL A 118 -16.77 1.15 -12.66
N TYR A 119 -17.09 1.81 -11.56
CA TYR A 119 -18.39 2.41 -11.30
C TYR A 119 -18.32 3.92 -11.30
N ASP A 120 -19.38 4.58 -11.72
CA ASP A 120 -19.61 5.98 -11.42
C ASP A 120 -19.78 6.14 -9.91
N ALA A 121 -18.96 6.98 -9.27
CA ALA A 121 -18.95 7.09 -7.81
C ALA A 121 -20.23 7.70 -7.22
N THR A 122 -20.98 8.45 -8.02
CA THR A 122 -22.22 9.11 -7.58
C THR A 122 -23.40 8.15 -7.68
N THR A 123 -23.51 7.42 -8.78
CA THR A 123 -24.69 6.61 -9.12
C THR A 123 -24.50 5.11 -8.85
N PHE A 124 -23.25 4.65 -8.70
CA PHE A 124 -22.86 3.23 -8.68
C PHE A 124 -23.20 2.47 -9.97
N SER A 125 -23.46 3.20 -11.06
CA SER A 125 -23.66 2.59 -12.38
C SER A 125 -22.35 2.02 -12.87
N LEU A 126 -22.36 0.77 -13.34
CA LEU A 126 -21.20 0.17 -13.98
C LEU A 126 -20.87 0.94 -15.27
N LEU A 127 -19.66 1.46 -15.36
CA LEU A 127 -19.15 2.20 -16.51
C LEU A 127 -18.33 1.29 -17.42
N GLU A 128 -17.47 0.46 -16.84
CA GLU A 128 -16.49 -0.35 -17.57
C GLU A 128 -16.08 -1.57 -16.75
N THR A 129 -15.63 -2.60 -17.45
CA THR A 129 -14.91 -3.75 -16.88
C THR A 129 -13.56 -3.90 -17.57
N PHE A 130 -12.54 -4.31 -16.82
CA PHE A 130 -11.20 -4.55 -17.36
C PHE A 130 -10.61 -5.84 -16.83
N THR A 131 -9.69 -6.44 -17.59
CA THR A 131 -8.89 -7.58 -17.13
C THR A 131 -7.52 -7.12 -16.66
N TYR A 132 -6.89 -7.85 -15.73
CA TYR A 132 -5.53 -7.58 -15.28
C TYR A 132 -4.76 -8.88 -15.04
N ASP A 133 -3.44 -8.81 -15.16
CA ASP A 133 -2.54 -9.90 -14.80
C ASP A 133 -2.09 -9.77 -13.32
N THR A 134 -1.64 -10.89 -12.74
CA THR A 134 -1.10 -10.97 -11.36
C THR A 134 0.34 -11.48 -11.35
#